data_AF-A0A7S2TG05-F1
#
_entry.id   AF-A0A7S2TG05-F1
#
_cell.length_a   1.000
_cell.length_b   1.000
_cell.length_c   1.000
_cell.angle_alpha   90.00
_cell.angle_beta   90.00
_cell.angle_gamma   90.00
#
_symmetry.space_group_name_H-M   'P 1'
#
loop_
_entity.id
_entity.type
_entity.pdbx_description
1 polymer ?
#
loop_
_entity_poly.entity_id
_entity_poly.type
_entity_poly.pdbx_seq_one_letter_code
_entity_poly.pdbx_strand_id
1 'polypeptide(L)'
;ATLYGYKAFWGTLLPVTVHGRVSDIWRSYFTLRLMWDVNQSIAFSHPFAIQHRNPHSYLADFESEQHLYLRAGALTAFLLQWKPPSGLTLIGRIEELSIAMYEHDIIQLRDVLLCQAFLTDLLKVGYSFPEIIDGEGFKGAVPAMAGVVDGRK
;
A
#
# COMPACT_ATOMS: atom_id res chain seq x y z
N ALA A 1 4.22 -0.04 15.39
CA ALA A 1 3.16 -1.07 15.27
C ALA A 1 1.96 -0.41 14.61
N THR A 2 1.23 -1.14 13.76
CA THR A 2 0.04 -0.64 13.05
C THR A 2 -1.17 -1.44 13.50
N LEU A 3 -2.26 -0.76 13.86
CA LEU A 3 -3.52 -1.39 14.25
C LEU A 3 -4.51 -1.31 13.10
N TYR A 4 -5.09 -2.44 12.72
CA TYR A 4 -6.17 -2.52 11.75
C TYR A 4 -7.49 -2.73 12.48
N GLY A 5 -8.42 -1.79 12.34
CA GLY A 5 -9.79 -2.01 12.74
C GLY A 5 -10.47 -3.03 11.81
N TYR A 6 -11.55 -3.64 12.27
CA TYR A 6 -12.30 -4.65 11.51
C TYR A 6 -12.61 -4.20 10.07
N LYS A 7 -13.09 -2.96 9.88
CA LYS A 7 -13.45 -2.42 8.55
C LYS A 7 -12.27 -2.28 7.56
N ALA A 8 -11.04 -2.32 8.05
CA ALA A 8 -9.82 -2.22 7.25
C ALA A 8 -9.07 -3.55 7.15
N PHE A 9 -9.66 -4.65 7.62
CA PHE A 9 -9.02 -5.97 7.63
C PHE A 9 -8.66 -6.47 6.23
N TRP A 10 -9.43 -6.08 5.20
CA TRP A 10 -9.10 -6.34 3.79
C TRP A 10 -7.71 -5.83 3.37
N GLY A 11 -7.14 -4.85 4.08
CA GLY A 11 -5.85 -4.24 3.77
C GLY A 11 -4.65 -4.88 4.45
N THR A 12 -4.79 -6.04 5.11
CA THR A 12 -3.71 -6.64 5.93
C THR A 12 -2.79 -7.59 5.16
N LEU A 13 -3.15 -7.99 3.95
CA LEU A 13 -2.37 -8.98 3.19
C LEU A 13 -0.99 -8.44 2.80
N LEU A 14 0.07 -9.14 3.16
CA LEU A 14 1.44 -8.77 2.81
C LEU A 14 1.87 -9.43 1.48
N PRO A 15 2.51 -8.68 0.56
CA PRO A 15 3.18 -9.30 -0.58
C PRO A 15 4.36 -10.14 -0.10
N VAL A 16 4.50 -11.35 -0.64
CA VAL A 16 5.51 -12.34 -0.23
C VAL A 16 6.66 -12.46 -1.22
N THR A 17 6.55 -11.87 -2.42
CA THR A 17 7.65 -11.90 -3.41
C THR A 17 8.62 -10.72 -3.32
N VAL A 18 8.34 -9.77 -2.42
CA VAL A 18 9.23 -8.63 -2.13
C VAL A 18 10.03 -8.88 -0.86
N HIS A 19 11.10 -8.13 -0.67
CA HIS A 19 11.92 -8.27 0.54
C HIS A 19 11.09 -7.96 1.80
N GLY A 20 11.27 -8.75 2.87
CA GLY A 20 10.46 -8.64 4.09
C GLY A 20 10.53 -7.26 4.78
N ARG A 21 11.63 -6.52 4.59
CA ARG A 21 11.81 -5.14 5.09
C ARG A 21 10.99 -4.08 4.31
N VAL A 22 10.47 -4.46 3.15
CA VAL A 22 9.72 -3.56 2.24
C VAL A 22 8.26 -4.01 2.08
N SER A 23 7.95 -5.27 2.39
CA SER A 23 6.62 -5.86 2.25
C SER A 23 5.52 -5.08 2.98
N ASP A 24 5.74 -4.74 4.26
CA ASP A 24 4.79 -3.99 5.06
C ASP A 24 4.66 -2.52 4.64
N ILE A 25 5.70 -1.96 4.01
CA ILE A 25 5.71 -0.62 3.41
C ILE A 25 4.87 -0.63 2.12
N TRP A 26 5.11 -1.55 1.19
CA TRP A 26 4.34 -1.70 -0.04
C TRP A 26 2.87 -1.95 0.22
N ARG A 27 2.56 -2.85 1.15
CA ARG A 27 1.19 -3.04 1.62
C ARG A 27 0.61 -1.73 2.16
N SER A 28 1.36 -0.94 2.92
CA SER A 28 0.86 0.35 3.44
C SER A 28 0.44 1.30 2.34
N TYR A 29 1.26 1.46 1.29
CA TYR A 29 0.91 2.31 0.15
C TYR A 29 -0.30 1.79 -0.61
N PHE A 30 -0.35 0.48 -0.87
CA PHE A 30 -1.49 -0.18 -1.52
C PHE A 30 -2.79 0.05 -0.75
N THR A 31 -2.80 -0.25 0.55
CA THR A 31 -3.98 -0.06 1.41
C THR A 31 -4.39 1.40 1.49
N LEU A 32 -3.43 2.30 1.71
CA LEU A 32 -3.72 3.74 1.85
C LEU A 32 -4.35 4.31 0.59
N ARG A 33 -3.90 3.88 -0.60
CA ARG A 33 -4.49 4.31 -1.86
C ARG A 33 -5.97 3.91 -1.94
N LEU A 34 -6.30 2.65 -1.63
CA LEU A 34 -7.67 2.15 -1.69
C LEU A 34 -8.56 2.66 -0.55
N MET A 35 -7.99 3.05 0.60
CA MET A 35 -8.75 3.67 1.69
C MET A 35 -9.45 4.97 1.25
N TRP A 36 -8.88 5.72 0.30
CA TRP A 36 -9.51 6.91 -0.26
C TRP A 36 -10.83 6.60 -0.98
N ASP A 37 -10.95 5.42 -1.56
CA ASP A 37 -12.12 5.01 -2.33
C ASP A 37 -13.29 4.56 -1.44
N VAL A 38 -13.02 4.30 -0.15
CA VAL A 38 -14.01 3.81 0.84
C VAL A 38 -14.16 4.74 2.04
N ASN A 39 -13.74 5.99 1.90
CA ASN A 39 -13.80 7.02 2.95
C ASN A 39 -13.16 6.59 4.29
N GLN A 40 -12.04 5.86 4.22
CA GLN A 40 -11.26 5.47 5.37
C GLN A 40 -10.03 6.36 5.54
N SER A 41 -9.55 6.49 6.77
CA SER A 41 -8.41 7.33 7.12
C SER A 41 -7.43 6.60 8.02
N ILE A 42 -6.19 7.11 8.06
CA ILE A 42 -5.14 6.68 8.97
C ILE A 42 -4.98 7.72 10.09
N ALA A 43 -4.66 7.25 11.28
CA ALA A 43 -4.33 8.09 12.43
C ALA A 43 -2.94 7.72 12.96
N PHE A 44 -2.22 8.73 13.45
CA PHE A 44 -0.92 8.56 14.08
C PHE A 44 -1.06 8.75 15.59
N SER A 45 -0.34 7.94 16.36
CA SER A 45 -0.34 8.00 17.82
C SER A 45 1.09 7.93 18.36
N HIS A 46 1.25 8.26 19.64
CA HIS A 46 2.52 8.10 20.34
C HIS A 46 3.00 6.64 20.30
N PRO A 47 4.31 6.38 20.33
CA PRO A 47 4.84 5.02 20.38
C PRO A 47 4.26 4.23 21.57
N PHE A 48 3.60 3.10 21.28
CA PHE A 48 2.98 2.24 22.30
C PHE A 48 3.50 0.79 22.25
N ALA A 49 4.55 0.53 21.46
CA ALA A 49 5.15 -0.80 21.32
C ALA A 49 6.63 -0.76 21.71
N ILE A 50 7.07 -1.76 22.48
CA ILE A 50 8.48 -1.98 22.81
C ILE A 50 9.07 -2.91 21.76
N GLN A 51 10.12 -2.46 21.07
CA GLN A 51 10.81 -3.27 20.08
C GLN A 51 12.03 -3.95 20.74
N HIS A 52 12.03 -5.28 20.78
CA HIS A 52 13.22 -6.08 21.09
C HIS A 52 13.91 -6.44 19.78
N ARG A 53 15.07 -5.82 19.49
CA ARG A 53 15.83 -6.10 18.27
C ARG A 53 16.77 -7.27 18.48
N ASN A 54 16.84 -8.14 17.47
CA ASN A 54 17.89 -9.14 17.36
C ASN A 54 19.18 -8.47 16.83
N PRO A 55 20.36 -9.07 17.07
CA PRO A 55 21.61 -8.62 16.45
C PRO A 55 21.48 -8.69 14.92
N HIS A 56 21.71 -7.57 14.24
CA HIS A 56 21.63 -7.46 12.79
C HIS A 56 22.92 -6.85 12.22
N SER A 57 23.20 -7.15 10.94
CA SER A 57 24.25 -6.47 10.18
C SER A 57 23.63 -5.25 9.49
N TYR A 58 24.07 -4.04 9.86
CA TYR A 58 23.55 -2.80 9.28
C TYR A 58 23.74 -2.72 7.76
N LEU A 59 24.83 -3.30 7.24
CA LEU A 59 25.07 -3.34 5.80
C LEU A 59 24.07 -4.24 5.08
N ALA A 60 23.78 -5.42 5.64
CA ALA A 60 22.80 -6.33 5.07
C ALA A 60 21.38 -5.74 5.12
N ASP A 61 21.03 -5.04 6.21
CA ASP A 61 19.74 -4.35 6.32
C ASP A 61 19.62 -3.26 5.24
N PHE A 62 20.67 -2.44 5.05
CA PHE A 62 20.71 -1.42 3.99
C PHE A 62 20.54 -2.01 2.58
N GLU A 63 21.30 -3.06 2.24
CA GLU A 63 21.18 -3.75 0.95
C GLU A 63 19.75 -4.26 0.73
N SER A 64 19.13 -4.77 1.79
CA SER A 64 17.78 -5.32 1.74
C SER A 64 16.67 -4.27 1.62
N GLU A 65 16.98 -3.01 1.94
CA GLU A 65 16.09 -1.84 1.81
C GLU A 65 16.36 -1.04 0.53
N GLN A 66 17.37 -1.40 -0.27
CA GLN A 66 17.75 -0.65 -1.49
C GLN A 66 16.57 -0.44 -2.46
N HIS A 67 15.71 -1.45 -2.62
CA HIS A 67 14.50 -1.36 -3.43
C HIS A 67 13.54 -0.26 -2.96
N LEU A 68 13.44 -0.02 -1.65
CA LEU A 68 12.62 1.06 -1.10
C LEU A 68 13.15 2.40 -1.58
N TYR A 69 14.44 2.66 -1.40
CA TYR A 69 15.05 3.95 -1.76
C TYR A 69 14.98 4.25 -3.25
N LEU A 70 15.08 3.22 -4.10
CA LEU A 70 15.11 3.40 -5.56
C LEU A 70 13.71 3.41 -6.19
N ARG A 71 12.72 2.70 -5.61
CA ARG A 71 11.42 2.48 -6.26
C ARG A 71 10.24 3.15 -5.57
N ALA A 72 10.37 3.64 -4.34
CA ALA A 72 9.24 4.24 -3.61
C ALA A 72 8.63 5.45 -4.32
N GLY A 73 9.46 6.33 -4.88
CA GLY A 73 8.97 7.49 -5.63
C GLY A 73 8.12 7.08 -6.83
N ALA A 74 8.62 6.12 -7.63
CA ALA A 74 7.89 5.59 -8.78
C ALA A 74 6.58 4.92 -8.37
N LEU A 75 6.57 4.11 -7.30
CA LEU A 75 5.36 3.51 -6.76
C LEU A 75 4.34 4.57 -6.36
N THR A 76 4.75 5.59 -5.60
CA THR A 76 3.82 6.63 -5.17
C THR A 76 3.25 7.43 -6.33
N ALA A 77 4.07 7.74 -7.35
CA ALA A 77 3.62 8.43 -8.55
C ALA A 77 2.60 7.59 -9.32
N PHE A 78 2.87 6.28 -9.48
CA PHE A 78 1.94 5.33 -10.09
C PHE A 78 0.61 5.28 -9.32
N LEU A 79 0.63 5.10 -7.99
CA LEU A 79 -0.59 5.00 -7.18
C LEU A 79 -1.43 6.28 -7.21
N LEU A 80 -0.79 7.44 -7.29
CA LEU A 80 -1.47 8.73 -7.43
C LEU A 80 -2.13 8.90 -8.81
N GLN A 81 -1.55 8.32 -9.86
CA GLN A 81 -2.08 8.37 -11.23
C GLN A 81 -3.09 7.27 -11.52
N TRP A 82 -3.02 6.16 -10.80
CA TRP A 82 -3.90 5.01 -11.00
C TRP A 82 -5.36 5.37 -10.75
N LYS A 83 -6.19 5.06 -11.75
CA LYS A 83 -7.64 5.26 -11.74
C LYS A 83 -8.35 3.93 -11.89
N PRO A 84 -9.20 3.53 -10.93
CA PRO A 84 -9.93 2.28 -11.04
C PRO A 84 -10.92 2.33 -12.21
N PRO A 85 -11.16 1.21 -12.91
CA PRO A 85 -12.26 1.08 -13.85
C PRO A 85 -13.61 1.41 -13.20
N SER A 86 -14.50 2.04 -13.96
CA SER A 86 -15.84 2.44 -13.49
C SER A 86 -16.68 1.24 -13.06
N GLY A 87 -17.44 1.40 -11.98
CA GLY A 87 -18.41 0.40 -11.51
C GLY A 87 -17.83 -0.78 -10.73
N LEU A 88 -16.51 -0.80 -10.45
CA LEU A 88 -15.92 -1.83 -9.60
C LEU A 88 -16.24 -1.63 -8.11
N THR A 89 -16.60 -2.73 -7.45
CA THR A 89 -16.63 -2.82 -5.97
C THR A 89 -15.21 -2.74 -5.40
N LEU A 90 -15.08 -2.57 -4.09
CA LEU A 90 -13.76 -2.59 -3.44
C LEU A 90 -12.98 -3.87 -3.75
N ILE A 91 -13.64 -5.03 -3.80
CA ILE A 91 -13.02 -6.31 -4.13
C ILE A 91 -12.39 -6.24 -5.54
N GLY A 92 -13.15 -5.76 -6.52
CA GLY A 92 -12.66 -5.60 -7.89
C GLY A 92 -11.50 -4.61 -7.98
N ARG A 93 -11.53 -3.52 -7.20
CA ARG A 93 -10.42 -2.55 -7.14
C ARG A 93 -9.17 -3.11 -6.48
N ILE A 94 -9.30 -3.95 -5.44
CA ILE A 94 -8.17 -4.64 -4.81
C ILE A 94 -7.50 -5.57 -5.83
N GLU A 95 -8.30 -6.37 -6.53
CA GLU A 95 -7.78 -7.29 -7.55
C GLU A 95 -7.12 -6.54 -8.70
N GLU A 96 -7.79 -5.53 -9.28
CA GLU A 96 -7.25 -4.76 -10.40
C GLU A 96 -5.96 -4.04 -10.01
N LEU A 97 -5.91 -3.38 -8.83
CA LEU A 97 -4.69 -2.72 -8.39
C LEU A 97 -3.55 -3.72 -8.15
N SER A 98 -3.85 -4.94 -7.69
CA SER A 98 -2.83 -5.98 -7.56
C SER A 98 -2.26 -6.41 -8.91
N ILE A 99 -3.11 -6.52 -9.94
CA ILE A 99 -2.68 -6.79 -11.32
C ILE A 99 -1.84 -5.63 -11.85
N ALA A 100 -2.28 -4.39 -11.67
CA ALA A 100 -1.55 -3.21 -12.10
C ALA A 100 -0.17 -3.10 -11.42
N MET A 101 -0.07 -3.43 -10.12
CA MET A 101 1.24 -3.50 -9.44
C MET A 101 2.16 -4.59 -10.00
N TYR A 102 1.59 -5.71 -10.46
CA TYR A 102 2.35 -6.75 -11.16
C TYR A 102 2.84 -6.27 -12.53
N GLU A 103 1.99 -5.63 -13.32
CA GLU A 103 2.34 -5.09 -14.65
C GLU A 103 3.42 -4.00 -14.58
N HIS A 104 3.53 -3.32 -13.44
CA HIS A 104 4.55 -2.32 -13.16
C HIS A 104 5.81 -2.88 -12.46
N ASP A 105 6.00 -4.20 -12.42
CA ASP A 105 7.17 -4.88 -11.82
C ASP A 105 7.41 -4.53 -10.33
N ILE A 106 6.34 -4.20 -9.59
CA ILE A 106 6.40 -3.90 -8.15
C ILE A 106 6.28 -5.19 -7.33
N ILE A 107 5.38 -6.08 -7.75
CA ILE A 107 5.15 -7.41 -7.17
C ILE A 107 5.17 -8.47 -8.26
N GLN A 108 5.24 -9.76 -7.89
CA GLN A 108 5.21 -10.86 -8.86
C GLN A 108 3.83 -11.54 -8.92
N LEU A 109 3.63 -12.38 -9.94
CA LEU A 109 2.37 -13.11 -10.17
C LEU A 109 1.88 -13.88 -8.93
N ARG A 110 2.80 -14.43 -8.13
CA ARG A 110 2.45 -15.15 -6.90
C ARG A 110 1.70 -14.28 -5.90
N ASP A 111 2.01 -12.98 -5.83
CA ASP A 111 1.31 -12.04 -4.95
C ASP A 111 -0.10 -11.73 -5.45
N VAL A 112 -0.31 -11.67 -6.76
CA VAL A 112 -1.65 -11.51 -7.37
C VAL A 112 -2.51 -12.72 -7.04
N LEU A 113 -1.98 -13.94 -7.24
CA LEU A 113 -2.69 -15.17 -6.89
C LEU A 113 -3.02 -15.25 -5.39
N LEU A 114 -2.09 -14.81 -4.55
CA LEU A 114 -2.30 -14.75 -3.10
C LEU A 114 -3.39 -13.72 -2.73
N CYS A 115 -3.43 -12.58 -3.43
CA CYS A 115 -4.48 -11.57 -3.27
C CYS A 115 -5.86 -12.13 -3.62
N GLN A 116 -5.99 -12.82 -4.75
CA GLN A 116 -7.24 -13.47 -5.16
C GLN A 116 -7.69 -14.55 -4.15
N ALA A 117 -6.76 -15.35 -3.64
CA ALA A 117 -7.05 -16.35 -2.60
C ALA A 117 -7.54 -15.68 -1.31
N PHE A 118 -6.85 -14.63 -0.86
CA PHE A 118 -7.25 -13.88 0.34
C PHE A 118 -8.64 -13.25 0.21
N LEU A 119 -8.94 -12.61 -0.92
CA LEU A 119 -10.28 -12.05 -1.21
C LEU A 119 -11.36 -13.14 -1.18
N THR A 120 -11.06 -14.31 -1.77
CA THR A 120 -11.95 -15.48 -1.76
C THR A 120 -12.23 -15.95 -0.33
N ASP A 121 -11.20 -16.00 0.52
CA ASP A 121 -11.37 -16.41 1.92
C ASP A 121 -12.19 -15.40 2.71
N LEU A 122 -11.96 -14.10 2.53
CA LEU A 122 -12.78 -13.05 3.14
C LEU A 122 -14.26 -13.16 2.76
N LEU A 123 -14.55 -13.43 1.49
CA LEU A 123 -15.92 -13.68 1.03
C LEU A 123 -16.53 -14.90 1.70
N LYS A 124 -15.79 -16.02 1.78
CA LYS A 124 -16.27 -17.27 2.39
C LYS A 124 -16.56 -17.14 3.89
N VAL A 125 -15.77 -16.35 4.62
CA VAL A 125 -16.00 -16.11 6.05
C VAL A 125 -17.08 -15.05 6.31
N GLY A 126 -17.67 -14.47 5.25
CA GLY A 126 -18.72 -13.47 5.38
C GLY A 126 -18.21 -12.09 5.81
N TYR A 127 -16.97 -11.75 5.48
CA TYR A 127 -16.42 -10.42 5.75
C TYR A 127 -17.21 -9.35 5.00
N SER A 128 -17.64 -8.31 5.73
CA SER A 128 -18.37 -7.18 5.14
C SER A 128 -17.40 -6.14 4.61
N PHE A 129 -17.24 -6.09 3.28
CA PHE A 129 -16.43 -5.07 2.62
C PHE A 129 -17.09 -3.69 2.73
N PRO A 130 -16.32 -2.61 2.94
CA PRO A 130 -16.81 -1.24 2.80
C PRO A 130 -17.28 -0.94 1.37
N GLU A 131 -18.33 -0.12 1.28
CA GLU A 131 -18.83 0.39 0.00
C GLU A 131 -17.91 1.47 -0.57
N ILE A 132 -17.85 1.53 -1.90
CA ILE A 132 -17.15 2.59 -2.62
C ILE A 132 -17.95 3.89 -2.52
N ILE A 133 -17.26 5.00 -2.30
CA ILE A 133 -17.88 6.33 -2.39
C ILE A 133 -17.79 6.85 -3.83
N ASP A 134 -18.94 7.15 -4.44
CA ASP A 134 -19.02 7.86 -5.72
C ASP A 134 -18.72 9.36 -5.50
N GLY A 135 -17.44 9.67 -5.38
CA GLY A 135 -16.94 11.03 -5.26
C GLY A 135 -15.53 11.08 -5.82
N GLU A 136 -15.20 12.17 -6.53
CA GLU A 136 -13.88 12.38 -7.15
C GLU A 136 -12.75 11.94 -6.22
N GLY A 137 -12.00 10.94 -6.65
CA GLY A 137 -10.88 10.39 -5.89
C GLY A 137 -9.96 11.51 -5.40
N PHE A 138 -9.57 11.41 -4.13
CA PHE A 138 -8.56 12.21 -3.44
C PHE A 138 -8.35 13.67 -3.96
N LYS A 139 -8.99 14.64 -3.29
CA LYS A 139 -8.68 16.08 -3.40
C LYS A 139 -7.44 16.50 -2.60
N GLY A 140 -6.42 15.65 -2.46
CA GLY A 140 -5.18 16.10 -1.84
C GLY A 140 -4.32 16.79 -2.88
N ALA A 141 -4.12 18.10 -2.71
CA ALA A 141 -3.11 18.82 -3.46
C ALA A 141 -1.76 18.13 -3.24
N VAL A 142 -1.17 17.58 -4.30
CA VAL A 142 0.28 17.38 -4.32
C VAL A 142 0.85 18.79 -4.33
N PRO A 143 1.54 19.26 -3.27
CA PRO A 143 2.28 20.50 -3.40
C PRO A 143 3.27 20.25 -4.53
N ALA A 144 3.18 21.05 -5.59
CA ALA A 144 4.18 21.04 -6.65
C ALA A 144 5.53 21.11 -5.95
N MET A 145 6.41 20.16 -6.25
CA MET A 145 7.81 20.22 -5.84
C MET A 145 8.40 21.47 -6.52
N ALA A 146 8.22 22.62 -5.88
CA ALA A 146 8.87 23.86 -6.26
C ALA A 146 10.37 23.57 -6.14
N GLY A 147 11.05 23.62 -7.28
CA GLY A 147 12.46 23.32 -7.37
C GLY A 147 13.24 24.10 -6.32
N VAL A 148 13.93 23.39 -5.44
CA VAL A 148 15.04 23.96 -4.69
C VAL A 148 16.24 23.94 -5.62
N VAL A 149 16.22 24.87 -6.57
CA VAL A 149 17.43 25.45 -7.16
C VAL A 149 17.20 26.95 -7.15
N ASP A 150 17.50 27.59 -6.04
CA ASP A 150 18.04 28.95 -6.09
C ASP A 150 19.09 29.08 -4.99
N GLY A 151 20.31 29.38 -5.43
CA GLY A 151 21.42 29.61 -4.55
C GLY A 151 21.23 30.89 -3.75
N ARG A 152 21.79 30.90 -2.55
CA ARG A 152 22.40 32.12 -2.03
C ARG A 152 23.37 31.81 -0.89
N LYS A 153 24.64 32.10 -1.23
CA LYS A 153 25.84 32.35 -0.41
C LYS A 153 26.59 31.14 0.13
#